data_AF-A0A7R9AH07-F1
#
_entry.id   AF-A0A7R9AH07-F1
#
_cell.length_a   1.000
_cell.length_b   1.000
_cell.length_c   1.000
_cell.angle_alpha   90.00
_cell.angle_beta   90.00
_cell.angle_gamma   90.00
#
_symmetry.space_group_name_H-M   'P 1'
#
loop_
_entity.id
_entity.type
_entity.pdbx_description
1 polymer ?
#
loop_
_entity_poly.entity_id
_entity_poly.type
_entity_poly.pdbx_seq_one_letter_code
_entity_poly.pdbx_strand_id
1 'polypeptide(L)'
;MSQMKGFPDAFMLEVREMRGRRAVLALGAFSVVPMLLSLVLLGLLSRNRPLQGLSVPMPGVLYRSKRWREPRWCHPEGLHLLDRPGIVTALASFPGSGNTWLRYLLQQATGYMTGSVYSTDMYLRDHGFPGEGIQNGSVSVVKTHEGDWDGFDRALLLIRDPGPAIQAEFNRRYAGHLRRAPEEAFRRQDGRGQSNMYILRKVNRTQ
;
A
#
# COMPACT_ATOMS: atom_id res chain seq x y z
N MET A 1 -15.33 -6.08 -17.23
CA MET A 1 -13.88 -6.08 -17.43
C MET A 1 -13.51 -4.74 -18.07
N SER A 2 -13.33 -3.71 -17.24
CA SER A 2 -12.72 -2.46 -17.73
C SER A 2 -11.23 -2.77 -17.89
N GLN A 3 -10.68 -2.51 -19.08
CA GLN A 3 -9.32 -2.89 -19.42
C GLN A 3 -8.32 -2.29 -18.43
N MET A 4 -7.65 -3.15 -17.66
CA MET A 4 -6.38 -2.80 -17.04
C MET A 4 -5.37 -2.65 -18.19
N LYS A 5 -5.28 -1.44 -18.75
CA LYS A 5 -4.27 -1.13 -19.77
C LYS A 5 -2.89 -1.24 -19.11
N GLY A 6 -2.00 -2.00 -19.75
CA GLY A 6 -0.62 -2.12 -19.31
C GLY A 6 0.11 -0.76 -19.36
N PHE A 7 1.18 -0.64 -18.60
CA PHE A 7 2.01 0.56 -18.54
C PHE A 7 3.33 0.28 -19.27
N PRO A 8 3.48 0.69 -20.55
CA PRO A 8 4.67 0.38 -21.34
C PRO A 8 5.95 1.02 -20.80
N ASP A 9 5.83 2.09 -20.00
CA ASP A 9 6.96 2.89 -19.50
C ASP A 9 7.37 2.51 -18.06
N ALA A 10 7.03 1.30 -17.62
CA ALA A 10 7.37 0.81 -16.30
C ALA A 10 8.57 -0.15 -16.34
N PHE A 11 9.55 0.08 -15.47
CA PHE A 11 10.72 -0.78 -15.31
C PHE A 11 10.83 -1.27 -13.88
N MET A 12 11.37 -2.47 -13.70
CA MET A 12 11.49 -3.13 -12.41
C MET A 12 12.96 -3.35 -12.06
N LEU A 13 13.33 -3.02 -10.82
CA LEU A 13 14.67 -3.22 -10.29
C LEU A 13 14.60 -4.12 -9.06
N GLU A 14 15.44 -5.16 -9.02
CA GLU A 14 15.53 -6.06 -7.87
C GLU A 14 16.63 -5.56 -6.91
N VAL A 15 16.26 -5.35 -5.64
CA VAL A 15 17.17 -5.05 -4.53
C VAL A 15 17.23 -6.29 -3.65
N ARG A 16 18.38 -6.97 -3.65
CA ARG A 16 18.53 -8.31 -3.07
C ARG A 16 18.81 -8.34 -1.56
N GLU A 17 19.12 -7.21 -0.94
CA GLU A 17 19.44 -7.14 0.48
C GLU A 17 18.93 -5.82 1.08
N MET A 18 17.92 -5.92 1.94
CA MET A 18 17.36 -4.78 2.67
C MET A 18 17.73 -4.79 4.17
N ARG A 19 18.19 -5.94 4.68
CA ARG A 19 18.59 -6.10 6.10
C ARG A 19 19.94 -5.45 6.35
N GLY A 20 19.91 -4.25 6.91
CA GLY A 20 21.09 -3.65 7.54
C GLY A 20 21.55 -4.54 8.69
N ARG A 21 22.81 -5.01 8.65
CA ARG A 21 23.47 -5.65 9.79
C ARG A 21 23.45 -4.66 10.96
N ARG A 22 22.55 -4.85 11.93
CA ARG A 22 22.75 -4.26 13.25
C ARG A 22 23.98 -4.95 13.84
N ALA A 23 25.12 -4.29 13.82
CA ALA A 23 26.27 -4.70 14.61
C ALA A 23 25.85 -4.70 16.08
N VAL A 24 25.60 -5.87 16.64
CA VAL A 24 25.42 -6.04 18.08
C VAL A 24 26.80 -5.89 18.69
N LEU A 25 27.15 -4.66 19.09
CA LEU A 25 28.18 -4.44 20.09
C LEU A 25 27.61 -4.92 21.42
N ALA A 26 27.92 -6.16 21.76
CA ALA A 26 27.79 -6.66 23.12
C ALA A 26 28.76 -5.86 23.99
N LEU A 27 28.24 -4.87 24.72
CA LEU A 27 28.94 -4.25 25.82
C LEU A 27 28.07 -4.29 27.07
N GLY A 28 28.50 -5.12 28.00
CA GLY A 28 28.47 -4.85 29.43
C GLY A 28 27.10 -4.74 30.08
N ALA A 29 26.65 -5.84 30.67
CA ALA A 29 25.71 -5.81 31.77
C ALA A 29 26.23 -4.92 32.90
N PHE A 30 25.56 -3.82 33.23
CA PHE A 30 25.54 -3.23 34.58
C PHE A 30 24.32 -2.30 34.73
N SER A 31 23.58 -2.48 35.83
CA SER A 31 22.56 -1.56 36.37
C SER A 31 21.16 -1.53 35.72
N VAL A 32 20.37 -2.61 35.86
CA VAL A 32 18.92 -2.63 35.51
C VAL A 32 17.97 -2.31 36.68
N VAL A 33 18.49 -1.89 37.84
CA VAL A 33 17.69 -1.86 39.08
C VAL A 33 17.07 -0.48 39.45
N PRO A 34 17.57 0.71 39.05
CA PRO A 34 16.91 1.96 39.48
C PRO A 34 15.89 2.53 38.47
N MET A 35 15.80 2.05 37.23
CA MET A 35 14.87 2.61 36.22
C MET A 35 13.43 2.08 36.28
N LEU A 36 13.21 0.93 36.92
CA LEU A 36 11.87 0.36 37.06
C LEU A 36 11.02 1.06 38.14
N LEU A 37 11.64 1.85 39.03
CA LEU A 37 10.95 2.54 40.12
C LEU A 37 10.35 3.91 39.69
N SER A 38 10.83 4.53 38.62
CA SER A 38 10.33 5.83 38.14
C SER A 38 9.12 5.70 37.18
N LEU A 39 9.00 4.58 36.45
CA LEU A 39 7.88 4.34 35.53
C LEU A 39 6.58 3.96 36.26
N VAL A 40 6.68 3.36 37.45
CA VAL A 40 5.51 3.06 38.28
C VAL A 40 4.88 4.33 38.88
N LEU A 41 5.66 5.39 39.11
CA LEU A 41 5.14 6.69 39.59
C LEU A 41 4.49 7.54 38.50
N LEU A 42 4.92 7.45 37.23
CA LEU A 42 4.23 8.12 36.12
C LEU A 42 2.94 7.39 35.68
N GLY A 43 2.83 6.09 35.94
CA GLY A 43 1.63 5.30 35.65
C GLY A 43 0.44 5.57 36.58
N LEU A 44 0.65 6.17 37.75
CA LEU A 44 -0.40 6.42 38.74
C LEU A 44 -1.04 7.84 38.66
N LEU A 45 -0.53 8.73 37.80
CA LEU A 45 -1.09 10.09 37.62
C LEU A 45 -1.78 10.33 36.27
N SER A 46 -1.80 9.36 35.34
CA SER A 46 -2.53 9.51 34.08
C SER A 46 -3.71 8.53 34.00
N ARG A 47 -4.72 8.80 34.83
CA ARG A 47 -5.99 8.06 34.82
C ARG A 47 -6.92 8.68 33.76
N ASN A 48 -7.13 7.92 32.69
CA ASN A 48 -8.30 7.89 31.79
C ASN A 48 -9.02 9.21 31.47
N ARG A 49 -8.83 9.71 30.24
CA ARG A 49 -9.93 10.35 29.49
C ARG A 49 -10.12 9.63 28.15
N PRO A 50 -11.25 8.96 27.90
CA PRO A 50 -11.54 8.46 26.57
C PRO A 50 -11.83 9.66 25.65
N LEU A 51 -11.04 9.79 24.58
CA LEU A 51 -11.38 10.64 23.45
C LEU A 51 -12.56 9.98 22.74
N GLN A 52 -13.77 10.45 23.05
CA GLN A 52 -14.96 10.17 22.27
C GLN A 52 -14.78 10.83 20.90
N GLY A 53 -14.40 10.03 19.90
CA GLY A 53 -14.43 10.46 18.50
C GLY A 53 -15.87 10.70 18.08
N LEU A 54 -16.15 11.91 17.57
CA LEU A 54 -17.39 12.22 16.86
C LEU A 54 -17.51 11.30 15.64
N SER A 55 -18.31 10.24 15.74
CA SER A 55 -18.81 9.51 14.58
C SER A 55 -19.93 10.35 13.95
N VAL A 56 -19.60 11.09 12.90
CA VAL A 56 -20.63 11.66 12.02
C VAL A 56 -21.22 10.50 11.21
N PRO A 57 -22.53 10.20 11.33
CA PRO A 57 -23.14 9.13 10.55
C PRO A 57 -23.23 9.59 9.09
N MET A 58 -22.37 9.04 8.23
CA MET A 58 -22.56 9.12 6.79
C MET A 58 -23.86 8.38 6.43
N PRO A 59 -24.79 8.99 5.68
CA PRO A 59 -26.01 8.34 5.24
C PRO A 59 -25.68 7.04 4.52
N GLY A 60 -26.26 5.93 5.00
CA GLY A 60 -26.10 4.60 4.42
C GLY A 60 -26.62 4.58 2.99
N VAL A 61 -25.73 4.81 2.04
CA VAL A 61 -25.94 4.32 0.68
C VAL A 61 -25.78 2.81 0.77
N LEU A 62 -26.90 2.10 0.81
CA LEU A 62 -26.97 0.66 0.59
C LEU A 62 -26.28 0.37 -0.75
N TYR A 63 -24.99 0.05 -0.70
CA TYR A 63 -24.26 -0.44 -1.85
C TYR A 63 -24.83 -1.83 -2.11
N ARG A 64 -25.86 -1.89 -2.96
CA ARG A 64 -26.36 -3.13 -3.54
C ARG A 64 -25.15 -3.77 -4.21
N SER A 65 -24.53 -4.72 -3.52
CA SER A 65 -23.34 -5.39 -4.01
C SER A 65 -23.74 -6.08 -5.30
N LYS A 66 -23.32 -5.50 -6.43
CA LYS A 66 -23.23 -6.28 -7.65
C LYS A 66 -22.33 -7.44 -7.25
N ARG A 67 -22.88 -8.65 -7.21
CA ARG A 67 -22.16 -9.89 -6.95
C ARG A 67 -20.91 -9.88 -7.84
N TRP A 68 -19.76 -9.61 -7.23
CA TRP A 68 -18.50 -9.66 -7.94
C TRP A 68 -18.32 -11.10 -8.37
N ARG A 69 -18.27 -11.33 -9.68
CA ARG A 69 -17.90 -12.63 -10.20
C ARG A 69 -16.42 -12.78 -9.89
N GLU A 70 -16.09 -13.81 -9.10
CA GLU A 70 -14.70 -14.14 -8.80
C GLU A 70 -13.90 -14.16 -10.11
N PRO A 71 -12.72 -13.52 -10.14
CA PRO A 71 -11.87 -13.57 -11.32
C PRO A 71 -11.58 -15.02 -11.67
N ARG A 72 -11.76 -15.39 -12.95
CA ARG A 72 -11.23 -16.67 -13.43
C ARG A 72 -9.71 -16.56 -13.40
N TRP A 73 -9.08 -17.27 -12.47
CA TRP A 73 -7.63 -17.38 -12.38
C TRP A 73 -7.13 -18.36 -13.43
N CYS A 74 -5.95 -18.08 -14.01
CA CYS A 74 -5.29 -19.00 -14.94
C CYS A 74 -4.85 -20.30 -14.26
N HIS A 75 -4.63 -20.28 -12.94
CA HIS A 75 -4.29 -21.46 -12.17
C HIS A 75 -5.54 -22.30 -11.87
N PRO A 76 -5.52 -23.63 -12.11
CA PRO A 76 -6.70 -24.49 -11.97
C PRO A 76 -7.24 -24.55 -10.54
N GLU A 77 -6.37 -24.41 -9.54
CA GLU A 77 -6.72 -24.42 -8.12
C GLU A 77 -7.08 -23.03 -7.56
N GLY A 78 -7.06 -21.99 -8.41
CA GLY A 78 -7.24 -20.62 -7.97
C GLY A 78 -6.01 -20.06 -7.23
N LEU A 79 -6.24 -18.98 -6.47
CA LEU A 79 -5.19 -18.34 -5.68
C LEU A 79 -5.03 -18.99 -4.32
N HIS A 80 -3.79 -19.26 -3.94
CA HIS A 80 -3.43 -19.82 -2.65
C HIS A 80 -2.24 -19.07 -2.03
N LEU A 81 -2.04 -19.27 -0.73
CA LEU A 81 -0.83 -18.81 -0.04
C LEU A 81 0.32 -19.76 -0.36
N LEU A 82 1.55 -19.30 -0.17
CA LEU A 82 2.73 -20.16 -0.24
C LEU A 82 2.68 -21.20 0.88
N ASP A 83 2.81 -22.48 0.54
CA ASP A 83 2.77 -23.60 1.49
C ASP A 83 3.86 -23.48 2.57
N ARG A 84 5.01 -22.93 2.18
CA ARG A 84 6.14 -22.67 3.06
C ARG A 84 6.44 -21.18 3.05
N PRO A 85 6.10 -20.45 4.13
CA PRO A 85 6.42 -19.03 4.23
C PRO A 85 7.91 -18.80 4.05
N GLY A 86 8.26 -17.97 3.08
CA GLY A 86 9.64 -17.69 2.70
C GLY A 86 10.09 -16.29 3.07
N ILE A 87 11.02 -15.77 2.27
CA ILE A 87 11.50 -14.39 2.37
C ILE A 87 10.39 -13.38 2.10
N VAL A 88 10.32 -12.33 2.92
CA VAL A 88 9.33 -11.26 2.76
C VAL A 88 9.86 -10.26 1.72
N THR A 89 9.20 -10.23 0.56
CA THR A 89 9.61 -9.38 -0.57
C THR A 89 8.72 -8.15 -0.64
N ALA A 90 9.29 -6.95 -0.45
CA ALA A 90 8.57 -5.71 -0.66
C ALA A 90 8.35 -5.48 -2.16
N LEU A 91 7.13 -5.11 -2.56
CA LEU A 91 6.88 -4.44 -3.84
C LEU A 91 6.78 -2.94 -3.55
N ALA A 92 7.91 -2.26 -3.68
CA ALA A 92 8.08 -0.85 -3.36
C ALA A 92 7.89 0.00 -4.62
N SER A 93 7.18 1.12 -4.51
CA SER A 93 7.06 2.08 -5.61
C SER A 93 6.42 3.39 -5.17
N PHE A 94 6.50 4.41 -6.04
CA PHE A 94 5.66 5.59 -5.92
C PHE A 94 4.17 5.25 -6.20
N PRO A 95 3.19 5.83 -5.48
CA PRO A 95 1.77 5.66 -5.80
C PRO A 95 1.45 6.00 -7.26
N GLY A 96 0.57 5.22 -7.91
CA GLY A 96 0.25 5.41 -9.33
C GLY A 96 1.24 4.75 -10.33
N SER A 97 2.30 4.09 -9.85
CA SER A 97 3.27 3.38 -10.71
C SER A 97 2.78 2.04 -11.27
N GLY A 98 1.59 1.56 -10.87
CA GLY A 98 0.97 0.36 -11.44
C GLY A 98 1.01 -0.90 -10.57
N ASN A 99 1.19 -0.80 -9.25
CA ASN A 99 1.25 -1.96 -8.35
C ASN A 99 0.09 -2.94 -8.50
N THR A 100 -1.15 -2.44 -8.57
CA THR A 100 -2.35 -3.29 -8.70
C THR A 100 -2.28 -4.15 -9.95
N TRP A 101 -1.78 -3.59 -11.06
CA TRP A 101 -1.63 -4.33 -12.31
C TRP A 101 -0.53 -5.39 -12.21
N LEU A 102 0.65 -5.02 -11.69
CA LEU A 102 1.75 -5.97 -11.53
C LEU A 102 1.38 -7.13 -10.58
N ARG A 103 0.72 -6.82 -9.46
CA ARG A 103 0.24 -7.84 -8.51
C ARG A 103 -0.76 -8.80 -9.16
N TYR A 104 -1.66 -8.27 -9.99
CA TYR A 104 -2.58 -9.11 -10.75
C TYR A 104 -1.82 -10.04 -11.70
N LEU A 105 -0.79 -9.55 -12.42
CA LEU A 105 0.03 -10.40 -13.29
C LEU A 105 0.79 -11.48 -12.51
N LEU A 106 1.38 -11.14 -11.36
CA LEU A 106 2.05 -12.11 -10.50
C LEU A 106 1.09 -13.19 -10.01
N GLN A 107 -0.11 -12.80 -9.58
CA GLN A 107 -1.18 -13.73 -9.20
C GLN A 107 -1.58 -14.66 -10.34
N GLN A 108 -1.75 -14.12 -11.55
CA GLN A 108 -2.12 -14.93 -12.73
C GLN A 108 -1.00 -15.88 -13.14
N ALA A 109 0.25 -15.43 -13.09
CA ALA A 109 1.40 -16.21 -13.53
C ALA A 109 1.79 -17.31 -12.54
N THR A 110 1.62 -17.07 -11.25
CA THR A 110 2.15 -17.97 -10.20
C THR A 110 1.08 -18.75 -9.45
N GLY A 111 -0.18 -18.30 -9.45
CA GLY A 111 -1.22 -18.87 -8.58
C GLY A 111 -1.09 -18.45 -7.11
N TYR A 112 -0.06 -17.69 -6.72
CA TYR A 112 0.12 -17.24 -5.34
C TYR A 112 -0.48 -15.86 -5.10
N MET A 113 -1.10 -15.70 -3.92
CA MET A 113 -1.61 -14.41 -3.47
C MET A 113 -0.49 -13.37 -3.32
N THR A 114 -0.86 -12.10 -3.49
CA THR A 114 0.00 -10.96 -3.19
C THR A 114 -0.55 -10.17 -2.01
N GLY A 115 0.34 -9.73 -1.13
CA GLY A 115 0.01 -8.96 0.06
C GLY A 115 0.16 -7.45 -0.11
N SER A 116 -0.12 -6.74 0.97
CA SER A 116 -0.11 -5.29 1.04
C SER A 116 0.00 -4.85 2.49
N VAL A 117 0.81 -3.82 2.76
CA VAL A 117 0.85 -3.19 4.10
C VAL A 117 -0.47 -2.51 4.46
N TYR A 118 -1.33 -2.28 3.48
CA TYR A 118 -2.65 -1.69 3.66
C TYR A 118 -3.68 -2.78 3.92
N SER A 119 -4.30 -2.77 5.10
CA SER A 119 -5.33 -3.73 5.51
C SER A 119 -6.76 -3.22 5.35
N THR A 120 -6.93 -1.91 5.18
CA THR A 120 -8.23 -1.21 5.16
C THR A 120 -8.83 -1.07 3.76
N ASP A 121 -8.13 -1.50 2.71
CA ASP A 121 -8.63 -1.43 1.33
C ASP A 121 -9.58 -2.60 1.02
N MET A 122 -10.79 -2.53 1.59
CA MET A 122 -11.84 -3.52 1.36
C MET A 122 -12.22 -3.64 -0.11
N TYR A 123 -12.10 -2.54 -0.87
CA TYR A 123 -12.36 -2.55 -2.30
C TYR A 123 -11.43 -3.54 -3.02
N LEU A 124 -10.12 -3.48 -2.79
CA LEU A 124 -9.19 -4.42 -3.42
C LEU A 124 -9.42 -5.87 -2.94
N ARG A 125 -9.72 -6.08 -1.66
CA ARG A 125 -10.04 -7.41 -1.11
C ARG A 125 -11.19 -8.09 -1.82
N ASP A 126 -12.28 -7.35 -2.01
CA ASP A 126 -13.50 -7.85 -2.64
C ASP A 126 -13.34 -8.02 -4.17
N HIS A 127 -12.26 -7.50 -4.76
CA HIS A 127 -12.06 -7.41 -6.21
C HIS A 127 -10.78 -8.10 -6.70
N GLY A 128 -10.40 -9.22 -6.07
CA GLY A 128 -9.35 -10.11 -6.56
C GLY A 128 -7.98 -9.95 -5.90
N PHE A 129 -7.91 -9.24 -4.77
CA PHE A 129 -6.71 -9.18 -3.92
C PHE A 129 -7.01 -9.69 -2.50
N PRO A 130 -7.33 -10.99 -2.33
CA PRO A 130 -7.72 -11.55 -1.04
C PRO A 130 -6.62 -11.42 0.04
N GLY A 131 -5.36 -11.26 -0.37
CA GLY A 131 -4.21 -11.10 0.51
C GLY A 131 -3.94 -9.67 1.02
N GLU A 132 -4.79 -8.66 0.76
CA GLU A 132 -4.57 -7.34 1.40
C GLU A 132 -4.47 -7.47 2.92
N GLY A 133 -3.49 -6.78 3.51
CA GLY A 133 -3.19 -6.84 4.93
C GLY A 133 -2.29 -8.01 5.35
N ILE A 134 -1.98 -8.96 4.46
CA ILE A 134 -0.96 -9.99 4.72
C ILE A 134 0.42 -9.41 4.39
N GLN A 135 1.33 -9.46 5.37
CA GLN A 135 2.65 -8.80 5.30
C GLN A 135 3.81 -9.75 5.65
N ASN A 136 3.60 -11.06 5.56
CA ASN A 136 4.61 -12.07 5.88
C ASN A 136 4.96 -12.92 4.66
N GLY A 137 5.87 -13.88 4.84
CA GLY A 137 6.37 -14.73 3.75
C GLY A 137 5.35 -15.72 3.15
N SER A 138 4.09 -15.70 3.57
CA SER A 138 3.03 -16.55 2.99
C SER A 138 2.48 -16.03 1.65
N VAL A 139 2.82 -14.79 1.28
CA VAL A 139 2.48 -14.19 -0.01
C VAL A 139 3.74 -14.01 -0.86
N SER A 140 3.56 -13.96 -2.19
CA SER A 140 4.69 -13.82 -3.12
C SER A 140 5.43 -12.48 -2.99
N VAL A 141 4.68 -11.39 -2.81
CA VAL A 141 5.19 -10.03 -2.60
C VAL A 141 4.22 -9.24 -1.72
N VAL A 142 4.71 -8.19 -1.04
CA VAL A 142 3.93 -7.29 -0.18
C VAL A 142 4.06 -5.86 -0.69
N LYS A 143 2.97 -5.27 -1.19
CA LYS A 143 2.94 -3.89 -1.68
C LYS A 143 3.19 -2.89 -0.53
N THR A 144 4.10 -1.94 -0.76
CA THR A 144 4.33 -0.78 0.13
C THR A 144 4.67 0.49 -0.65
N HIS A 145 4.29 1.65 -0.10
CA HIS A 145 4.79 2.98 -0.51
C HIS A 145 5.64 3.63 0.60
N GLU A 146 5.72 2.98 1.76
CA GLU A 146 6.25 3.53 3.00
C GLU A 146 7.67 3.02 3.24
N GLY A 147 8.45 3.82 3.95
CA GLY A 147 9.87 3.57 4.24
C GLY A 147 10.13 2.73 5.50
N ASP A 148 9.13 2.01 6.00
CA ASP A 148 9.35 1.04 7.08
C ASP A 148 9.81 -0.28 6.49
N TRP A 149 11.13 -0.48 6.52
CA TRP A 149 11.81 -1.59 5.85
C TRP A 149 12.14 -2.76 6.77
N ASP A 150 11.91 -2.63 8.08
CA ASP A 150 12.34 -3.61 9.09
C ASP A 150 11.66 -4.98 8.92
N GLY A 151 10.53 -5.04 8.22
CA GLY A 151 9.78 -6.26 7.91
C GLY A 151 10.15 -6.97 6.59
N PHE A 152 11.10 -6.46 5.82
CA PHE A 152 11.40 -6.96 4.47
C PHE A 152 12.83 -7.49 4.33
N ASP A 153 12.98 -8.61 3.64
CA ASP A 153 14.28 -9.22 3.35
C ASP A 153 14.91 -8.65 2.08
N ARG A 154 14.05 -8.36 1.10
CA ARG A 154 14.41 -7.82 -0.22
C ARG A 154 13.29 -6.96 -0.79
N ALA A 155 13.58 -6.21 -1.85
CA ALA A 155 12.59 -5.37 -2.51
C ALA A 155 12.63 -5.50 -4.03
N LEU A 156 11.44 -5.48 -4.64
CA LEU A 156 11.21 -5.18 -6.05
C LEU A 156 10.76 -3.73 -6.14
N LEU A 157 11.61 -2.89 -6.72
CA LEU A 157 11.31 -1.48 -6.95
C LEU A 157 10.66 -1.32 -8.32
N LEU A 158 9.38 -0.93 -8.34
CA LEU A 158 8.63 -0.61 -9.55
C LEU A 158 8.71 0.89 -9.81
N ILE A 159 9.29 1.26 -10.94
CA ILE A 159 9.49 2.65 -11.38
C ILE A 159 8.62 2.89 -12.61
N ARG A 160 7.98 4.06 -12.65
CA ARG A 160 7.20 4.57 -13.79
C ARG A 160 7.56 6.03 -14.01
N ASP A 161 7.41 6.52 -15.23
CA ASP A 161 7.51 7.96 -15.53
C ASP A 161 6.70 8.79 -14.51
N PRO A 162 7.31 9.84 -13.91
CA PRO A 162 6.68 10.58 -12.83
C PRO A 162 5.41 11.31 -13.26
N GLY A 163 5.31 11.80 -14.51
CA GLY A 163 4.15 12.56 -14.97
C GLY A 163 2.85 11.73 -14.92
N PRO A 164 2.78 10.59 -15.64
CA PRO A 164 1.66 9.67 -15.59
C PRO A 164 1.43 9.04 -14.21
N ALA A 165 2.49 8.79 -13.43
CA ALA A 165 2.34 8.25 -12.08
C ALA A 165 1.63 9.22 -11.12
N ILE A 166 2.05 10.50 -11.11
CA ILE A 166 1.40 11.55 -10.31
C ILE A 166 -0.04 11.75 -10.78
N GLN A 167 -0.29 11.79 -12.09
CA GLN A 167 -1.63 11.93 -12.63
C GLN A 167 -2.55 10.75 -12.23
N ALA A 168 -2.02 9.52 -12.23
CA ALA A 168 -2.76 8.34 -11.80
C ALA A 168 -3.08 8.37 -10.30
N GLU A 169 -2.12 8.77 -9.46
CA GLU A 169 -2.35 8.92 -8.02
C GLU A 169 -3.39 10.00 -7.72
N PHE A 170 -3.36 11.13 -8.45
CA PHE A 170 -4.42 12.13 -8.35
C PHE A 170 -5.79 11.55 -8.69
N ASN A 171 -5.91 10.82 -9.80
CA ASN A 171 -7.16 10.18 -10.17
C ASN A 171 -7.66 9.23 -9.07
N ARG A 172 -6.75 8.44 -8.48
CA ARG A 172 -7.08 7.52 -7.38
C ARG A 172 -7.63 8.27 -6.16
N ARG A 173 -6.99 9.36 -5.74
CA ARG A 173 -7.42 10.15 -4.57
C ARG A 173 -8.79 10.80 -4.73
N TYR A 174 -9.11 11.28 -5.94
CA TYR A 174 -10.31 12.07 -6.17
C TYR A 174 -11.46 11.31 -6.84
N ALA A 175 -11.23 10.11 -7.38
CA ALA A 175 -12.27 9.31 -8.04
C ALA A 175 -12.24 7.80 -7.70
N GLY A 176 -11.28 7.36 -6.89
CA GLY A 176 -11.08 5.95 -6.53
C GLY A 176 -10.26 5.17 -7.56
N HIS A 177 -10.10 3.86 -7.37
CA HIS A 177 -9.14 3.03 -8.11
C HIS A 177 -9.37 2.94 -9.63
N LEU A 178 -10.60 3.12 -10.11
CA LEU A 178 -10.97 2.84 -11.51
C LEU A 178 -11.37 4.06 -12.33
N ARG A 179 -11.51 5.24 -11.71
CA ARG A 179 -12.10 6.42 -12.37
C ARG A 179 -11.08 7.54 -12.50
N ARG A 180 -11.31 8.40 -13.49
CA ARG A 180 -10.57 9.66 -13.65
C ARG A 180 -11.19 10.71 -12.74
N ALA A 181 -10.36 11.55 -12.13
CA ALA A 181 -10.83 12.70 -11.37
C ALA A 181 -11.61 13.67 -12.28
N PRO A 182 -12.69 14.29 -11.77
CA PRO A 182 -13.41 15.33 -12.52
C PRO A 182 -12.51 16.56 -12.71
N GLU A 183 -12.73 17.32 -13.78
CA GLU A 183 -11.88 18.47 -14.12
C GLU A 183 -11.85 19.53 -13.00
N GLU A 184 -12.95 19.65 -12.26
CA GLU A 184 -13.10 20.53 -11.10
C GLU A 184 -12.12 20.22 -9.97
N ALA A 185 -11.77 18.95 -9.78
CA ALA A 185 -10.83 18.53 -8.75
C ALA A 185 -9.42 19.11 -9.00
N PHE A 186 -9.05 19.36 -10.25
CA PHE A 186 -7.77 19.99 -10.61
C PHE A 186 -7.76 21.50 -10.38
N ARG A 187 -8.94 22.12 -10.22
CA ARG A 187 -9.09 23.57 -10.04
C ARG A 187 -9.16 23.96 -8.55
N ARG A 188 -9.41 23.02 -7.64
CA ARG A 188 -9.41 23.27 -6.19
C ARG A 188 -8.02 23.71 -5.73
N GLN A 189 -7.93 24.93 -5.19
CA GLN A 189 -6.81 25.32 -4.35
C GLN A 189 -7.02 24.64 -3.00
N ASP A 190 -6.05 23.83 -2.56
CA ASP A 190 -6.04 23.50 -1.14
C ASP A 190 -5.66 24.77 -0.36
N GLY A 191 -6.13 24.88 0.88
CA GLY A 191 -5.82 26.01 1.76
C GLY A 191 -4.35 26.09 2.20
N ARG A 192 -3.42 25.40 1.52
CA ARG A 192 -1.97 25.45 1.78
C ARG A 192 -1.18 26.12 0.66
N GLY A 193 -1.85 26.93 -0.17
CA GLY A 193 -1.18 27.71 -1.19
C GLY A 193 -0.91 26.89 -2.45
N GLN A 194 -1.37 27.44 -3.56
CA GLN A 194 -1.26 26.94 -4.93
C GLN A 194 0.14 26.38 -5.27
N SER A 195 0.22 25.31 -6.08
CA SER A 195 0.96 25.34 -7.38
C SER A 195 1.22 23.98 -8.04
N ASN A 196 1.32 22.85 -7.35
CA ASN A 196 1.92 21.66 -7.98
C ASN A 196 1.08 20.95 -9.05
N MET A 197 -0.25 21.13 -9.06
CA MET A 197 -1.12 20.34 -9.95
C MET A 197 -1.62 21.07 -11.20
N TYR A 198 -1.63 22.41 -11.17
CA TYR A 198 -1.86 23.22 -12.37
C TYR A 198 -0.76 22.97 -13.43
N ILE A 199 0.45 22.60 -12.99
CA ILE A 199 1.60 22.29 -13.84
C ILE A 199 1.32 21.06 -14.72
N LEU A 200 0.72 19.98 -14.18
CA LEU A 200 0.42 18.76 -14.95
C LEU A 200 -0.60 18.99 -16.07
N ARG A 201 -1.53 19.95 -15.89
CA ARG A 201 -2.51 20.32 -16.93
C ARG A 201 -1.84 21.00 -18.13
N LYS A 202 -0.73 21.73 -17.94
CA LYS A 202 0.03 22.33 -19.04
C LYS A 202 0.81 21.28 -19.82
N VAL A 203 1.50 20.37 -19.12
CA VAL A 203 2.32 19.31 -19.74
C VAL A 203 1.50 18.40 -20.65
N ASN A 204 0.27 18.07 -20.26
CA ASN A 204 -0.61 17.17 -21.00
C ASN A 204 -1.43 17.83 -22.14
N ARG A 205 -1.28 19.15 -22.35
CA ARG A 205 -1.87 19.86 -23.52
C ARG A 205 -0.86 20.09 -24.64
N THR A 206 0.41 19.80 -24.41
CA THR A 206 1.53 20.04 -25.34
C THR A 206 2.05 18.77 -26.02
N GLN A 207 1.30 17.67 -25.94
CA GLN A 207 1.48 16.46 -26.76
C GLN A 207 0.20 16.20 -27.53
#